data_AF-X1VYZ5-F1
#
_entry.id   AF-X1VYZ5-F1
#
_cell.length_a   1.000
_cell.length_b   1.000
_cell.length_c   1.000
_cell.angle_alpha   90.00
_cell.angle_beta   90.00
_cell.angle_gamma   90.00
#
_symmetry.space_group_name_H-M   'P 1'
#
loop_
_entity.id
_entity.type
_entity.pdbx_description
1 polymer ?
#
loop_
_entity_poly.entity_id
_entity_poly.type
_entity_poly.pdbx_seq_one_letter_code
_entity_poly.pdbx_strand_id
1 'polypeptide(L)'
;MDLSIFGYQFMQNAILSAFLGGIACATIGVFVVLMHMPFIGVCMAHAAFAGALLGLWLGFNPLVGAFTFSLLSAAIIGPLADRGQLSPETSLGVIFSLMLGLAFLFMG
;
A
#
# COMPACT_ATOMS: atom_id res chain seq x y z
N MET A 1 37.14 -1.01 -5.96
CA MET A 1 35.68 -1.14 -6.16
C MET A 1 35.42 -0.78 -7.61
N ASP A 2 35.27 -1.79 -8.45
CA ASP A 2 35.12 -1.58 -9.89
C ASP A 2 33.82 -0.83 -10.17
N LEU A 3 33.92 0.35 -10.79
CA LEU A 3 32.77 1.21 -11.14
C LEU A 3 31.80 0.55 -12.15
N SER A 4 32.09 -0.67 -12.61
CA SER A 4 31.26 -1.47 -13.53
C SER A 4 29.87 -1.81 -12.99
N ILE A 5 29.67 -1.77 -11.67
CA ILE A 5 28.37 -2.04 -11.03
C ILE A 5 27.30 -1.00 -11.39
N PHE A 6 27.70 0.26 -11.66
CA PHE A 6 26.77 1.34 -12.02
C PHE A 6 26.29 1.29 -13.48
N GLY A 7 26.92 0.46 -14.32
CA GLY A 7 26.53 0.28 -15.73
C GLY A 7 25.32 -0.65 -15.93
N TYR A 8 24.92 -1.43 -14.91
CA TYR A 8 23.80 -2.36 -15.04
C TYR A 8 22.46 -1.63 -15.00
N GLN A 9 21.60 -1.89 -15.99
CA GLN A 9 20.26 -1.32 -16.07
C GLN A 9 19.42 -1.61 -14.81
N PHE A 10 19.57 -2.81 -14.21
CA PHE A 10 18.91 -3.14 -12.95
C PHE A 10 19.32 -2.20 -11.81
N MET A 11 20.61 -1.87 -11.69
CA MET A 11 21.13 -0.95 -10.68
C MET A 11 20.60 0.47 -10.89
N GLN A 12 20.57 0.93 -12.14
CA GLN A 12 20.01 2.25 -12.48
C GLN A 12 18.52 2.34 -12.16
N ASN A 13 17.74 1.31 -12.52
CA ASN A 13 16.32 1.24 -12.20
C ASN A 13 16.09 1.17 -10.69
N ALA A 14 16.90 0.41 -9.95
CA ALA A 14 16.82 0.32 -8.49
C ALA A 14 17.09 1.69 -7.83
N ILE A 15 18.17 2.38 -8.22
CA ILE A 15 18.50 3.71 -7.71
C ILE A 15 17.39 4.71 -8.03
N LEU A 16 16.87 4.71 -9.27
CA LEU A 16 15.80 5.61 -9.68
C LEU A 16 14.51 5.34 -8.89
N SER A 17 14.14 4.07 -8.73
CA SER A 17 12.95 3.68 -7.97
C SER A 17 13.08 4.02 -6.48
N ALA A 18 14.26 3.83 -5.88
CA ALA A 18 14.53 4.19 -4.49
C ALA A 18 14.50 5.71 -4.28
N PHE A 19 15.02 6.49 -5.23
CA PHE A 19 15.00 7.94 -5.16
C PHE A 19 13.58 8.49 -5.28
N LEU A 20 12.82 8.06 -6.29
CA LEU A 20 11.43 8.47 -6.49
C LEU A 20 10.54 7.99 -5.33
N GLY A 21 10.70 6.74 -4.89
CA GLY A 21 10.00 6.17 -3.75
C GLY A 21 10.34 6.90 -2.44
N GLY A 22 11.61 7.27 -2.23
CA GLY A 22 12.04 8.03 -1.07
C GLY A 22 11.39 9.41 -0.99
N ILE A 23 11.30 10.14 -2.10
CA ILE A 23 10.59 11.43 -2.15
C ILE A 23 9.11 11.26 -1.84
N ALA A 24 8.46 10.25 -2.42
CA ALA A 24 7.05 9.97 -2.17
C ALA A 24 6.81 9.58 -0.69
N CYS A 25 7.62 8.70 -0.13
CA CYS A 25 7.53 8.29 1.27
C CYS A 25 7.81 9.45 2.23
N ALA A 26 8.78 10.33 1.92
CA ALA A 26 9.08 11.49 2.75
C ALA A 26 7.93 12.50 2.77
N THR A 27 7.34 12.80 1.61
CA THR A 27 6.20 13.72 1.52
C THR A 27 4.97 13.17 2.22
N ILE A 28 4.58 11.93 1.92
CA ILE A 28 3.43 11.26 2.54
C ILE A 28 3.65 11.09 4.05
N GLY A 29 4.86 10.74 4.48
CA GLY A 29 5.20 10.53 5.89
C GLY A 29 4.92 11.75 6.77
N VAL A 30 5.21 12.97 6.28
CA VAL A 30 4.90 14.21 7.01
C VAL A 30 3.39 14.34 7.23
N PHE A 31 2.57 14.08 6.20
CA PHE A 31 1.11 14.13 6.33
C PHE A 31 0.57 13.04 7.27
N VAL A 32 1.12 11.83 7.22
CA VAL A 32 0.73 10.71 8.08
C VAL A 32 0.95 11.04 9.56
N VAL A 33 2.09 11.66 9.89
CA VAL A 33 2.39 12.11 11.25
C VAL A 33 1.43 13.21 11.70
N LEU A 34 1.18 14.20 10.85
CA LEU A 34 0.24 15.29 11.16
C LEU A 34 -1.19 14.78 11.38
N MET A 35 -1.62 13.79 10.59
CA MET A 35 -2.94 13.15 10.72
C MET A 35 -3.06 12.22 11.93
N HIS A 36 -1.99 11.96 12.69
CA HIS A 36 -1.99 10.98 13.79
C HIS A 36 -2.49 9.59 13.36
N MET A 37 -2.13 9.15 12.14
CA MET A 37 -2.52 7.85 11.59
C MET A 37 -1.30 7.03 11.14
N PRO A 38 -0.31 6.74 12.01
CA PRO A 38 0.94 6.09 11.61
C PRO A 38 0.73 4.73 10.95
N PHE A 39 -0.37 4.03 11.27
CA PHE A 39 -0.67 2.70 10.77
C PHE A 39 -1.24 2.68 9.33
N ILE A 40 -1.61 3.84 8.77
CA ILE A 40 -2.26 3.91 7.45
C ILE A 40 -1.36 3.33 6.35
N GLY A 41 -0.05 3.57 6.40
CA GLY A 41 0.89 3.05 5.40
C GLY A 41 0.92 1.53 5.34
N VAL A 42 0.94 0.86 6.50
CA VAL A 42 0.94 -0.61 6.59
C VAL A 42 -0.37 -1.19 6.06
N CYS A 43 -1.51 -0.57 6.42
CA CYS A 43 -2.82 -0.98 5.96
C CYS A 43 -2.94 -0.86 4.42
N MET A 44 -2.51 0.26 3.86
CA MET A 44 -2.55 0.50 2.41
C MET A 44 -1.64 -0.45 1.62
N ALA A 45 -0.46 -0.80 2.14
CA ALA A 45 0.41 -1.77 1.50
C ALA A 45 -0.24 -3.16 1.39
N HIS A 46 -0.99 -3.59 2.40
CA HIS A 46 -1.71 -4.86 2.39
C HIS A 46 -2.98 -4.82 1.54
N ALA A 47 -3.67 -3.67 1.50
CA ALA A 47 -4.77 -3.46 0.56
C ALA A 47 -4.28 -3.58 -0.91
N ALA A 48 -3.14 -2.96 -1.23
CA ALA A 48 -2.50 -3.08 -2.53
C ALA A 48 -2.11 -4.54 -2.84
N PHE A 49 -1.55 -5.26 -1.86
CA PHE A 49 -1.18 -6.66 -2.01
C PHE A 49 -2.39 -7.57 -2.27
N ALA A 50 -3.45 -7.44 -1.47
CA ALA A 50 -4.71 -8.18 -1.66
C ALA A 50 -5.34 -7.90 -3.03
N GLY A 51 -5.35 -6.64 -3.46
CA GLY A 51 -5.84 -6.22 -4.78
C GLY A 51 -4.99 -6.75 -5.94
N ALA A 52 -3.67 -6.77 -5.78
CA ALA A 52 -2.76 -7.34 -6.78
C ALA A 52 -2.98 -8.84 -6.96
N LEU A 53 -3.17 -9.58 -5.85
CA LEU A 53 -3.49 -11.00 -5.86
C LEU A 53 -4.84 -11.27 -6.52
N LEU A 54 -5.87 -10.48 -6.19
CA LEU A 54 -7.18 -10.55 -6.86
C LEU A 54 -7.06 -10.30 -8.37
N GLY A 55 -6.23 -9.32 -8.77
CA GLY A 55 -5.96 -9.04 -10.19
C GLY A 55 -5.30 -10.20 -10.91
N LEU A 56 -4.31 -10.83 -10.26
CA LEU A 56 -3.66 -12.03 -10.78
C LEU A 56 -4.64 -13.20 -10.89
N TRP A 57 -5.50 -13.40 -9.89
CA TRP A 57 -6.48 -14.48 -9.83
C TRP A 57 -7.56 -14.35 -10.93
N LEU A 58 -7.99 -13.12 -11.22
CA LEU A 58 -8.95 -12.80 -12.29
C LEU A 58 -8.30 -12.65 -13.68
N GLY A 59 -6.98 -12.78 -13.79
CA GLY A 59 -6.25 -12.72 -15.06
C GLY A 59 -6.13 -11.32 -15.68
N PHE A 60 -6.29 -10.24 -14.89
CA PHE A 60 -6.09 -8.87 -15.35
C PHE A 60 -4.82 -8.23 -14.76
N ASN A 61 -4.52 -6.99 -15.16
CA ASN A 61 -3.29 -6.31 -14.75
C ASN A 61 -3.23 -6.10 -13.21
N PRO A 62 -2.23 -6.66 -12.50
CA PRO A 62 -2.11 -6.56 -11.05
C PRO A 62 -1.99 -5.11 -10.53
N LEU A 63 -1.43 -4.19 -11.31
CA LEU A 63 -1.34 -2.78 -10.92
C LEU A 63 -2.73 -2.16 -10.76
N VAL A 64 -3.66 -2.50 -11.66
CA VAL A 64 -5.04 -2.00 -11.61
C VAL A 64 -5.74 -2.55 -10.38
N GLY A 65 -5.51 -3.82 -10.06
CA GLY A 65 -6.06 -4.47 -8.87
C GLY A 65 -5.53 -3.80 -7.60
N ALA A 66 -4.21 -3.64 -7.50
CA ALA A 66 -3.58 -2.97 -6.37
C ALA A 66 -4.11 -1.54 -6.15
N PHE A 67 -4.21 -0.76 -7.22
CA PHE A 67 -4.65 0.63 -7.16
C PHE A 67 -6.13 0.75 -6.76
N THR A 68 -7.02 -0.03 -7.38
CA THR A 68 -8.46 -0.01 -7.10
C THR A 68 -8.76 -0.44 -5.67
N PHE A 69 -8.14 -1.51 -5.18
CA PHE A 69 -8.35 -2.03 -3.83
C PHE A 69 -7.79 -1.11 -2.74
N SER A 70 -6.64 -0.48 -3.01
CA SER A 70 -6.08 0.57 -2.17
C SER A 70 -7.03 1.76 -2.05
N LEU A 71 -7.52 2.26 -3.18
CA LEU A 71 -8.44 3.40 -3.22
C LEU A 71 -9.76 3.08 -2.50
N LEU A 72 -10.28 1.88 -2.70
CA LEU A 72 -11.49 1.39 -2.05
C LEU A 72 -11.31 1.30 -0.52
N SER A 73 -10.19 0.75 -0.06
CA SER A 73 -9.85 0.72 1.37
C SER A 73 -9.77 2.13 1.96
N ALA A 74 -9.06 3.06 1.31
CA ALA A 74 -8.96 4.45 1.74
C ALA A 74 -10.33 5.13 1.82
N ALA A 75 -11.21 4.87 0.84
CA ALA A 75 -12.56 5.43 0.81
C ALA A 75 -13.47 4.87 1.91
N ILE A 76 -13.27 3.62 2.34
CA ILE A 76 -14.08 2.98 3.39
C ILE A 76 -13.64 3.40 4.80
N ILE A 77 -12.34 3.65 5.02
CA ILE A 77 -11.80 3.97 6.35
C ILE A 77 -12.47 5.22 6.95
N GLY A 78 -12.67 6.28 6.17
CA GLY A 78 -13.30 7.52 6.65
C GLY A 78 -14.73 7.32 7.18
N PRO A 79 -15.67 6.85 6.34
CA PRO A 79 -17.04 6.54 6.76
C PRO A 79 -17.12 5.50 7.88
N LEU A 80 -16.20 4.53 7.92
CA LEU A 80 -16.16 3.52 8.97
C LEU A 80 -15.77 4.11 10.32
N ALA A 81 -14.77 5.01 10.34
CA ALA A 81 -14.38 5.73 11.54
C ALA A 81 -15.52 6.64 12.06
N ASP A 82 -16.14 7.42 11.16
CA ASP A 82 -17.21 8.35 11.52
C ASP A 82 -18.48 7.64 12.01
N ARG A 83 -18.96 6.63 11.28
CA ARG A 83 -20.20 5.91 11.65
C ARG A 83 -20.02 5.00 12.86
N GLY A 84 -18.84 4.43 13.02
CA GLY A 84 -18.53 3.55 14.14
C GLY A 84 -18.26 4.29 15.46
N GLN A 85 -18.10 5.61 15.42
CA GLN A 85 -17.54 6.40 16.54
C GLN A 85 -16.22 5.79 17.06
N LEU A 86 -15.46 5.17 16.15
CA LEU A 86 -14.21 4.48 16.45
C LEU A 86 -13.05 5.43 16.19
N SER A 87 -11.94 5.23 16.88
CA SER A 87 -10.72 5.93 16.50
C SER A 87 -10.31 5.51 15.07
N PRO A 88 -9.72 6.43 14.28
CA PRO A 88 -9.22 6.11 12.95
C PRO A 88 -8.24 4.93 12.95
N GLU A 89 -7.42 4.80 14.00
CA GLU A 89 -6.49 3.67 14.17
C GLU A 89 -7.21 2.33 14.36
N THR A 90 -8.32 2.29 15.10
CA THR A 90 -9.12 1.06 15.23
C THR A 90 -9.75 0.67 13.89
N SER A 91 -10.29 1.63 13.16
CA SER A 91 -10.87 1.39 11.82
C SER A 91 -9.82 0.88 10.84
N LEU A 92 -8.61 1.44 10.88
CA LEU A 92 -7.46 0.95 10.12
C LEU A 92 -7.09 -0.50 10.46
N GLY A 93 -7.13 -0.87 11.75
CA GLY A 93 -6.87 -2.24 12.20
C GLY A 93 -7.91 -3.26 11.71
N VAL A 94 -9.19 -2.88 11.68
CA VAL A 94 -10.27 -3.72 11.14
C VAL A 94 -10.09 -3.94 9.63
N ILE A 95 -9.85 -2.86 8.88
CA ILE A 95 -9.61 -2.95 7.42
C ILE A 95 -8.35 -3.75 7.11
N PHE A 96 -7.28 -3.53 7.86
CA PHE A 96 -6.04 -4.30 7.74
C PHE A 96 -6.29 -5.81 7.89
N SER A 97 -7.04 -6.21 8.93
CA SER A 97 -7.37 -7.62 9.18
C SER A 97 -8.20 -8.22 8.03
N LEU A 98 -9.15 -7.45 7.48
CA LEU A 98 -9.95 -7.84 6.32
C LEU A 98 -9.07 -8.04 5.06
N MET A 99 -8.18 -7.07 4.78
CA MET A 99 -7.28 -7.13 3.62
C MET A 99 -6.34 -8.32 3.71
N LEU A 100 -5.80 -8.60 4.90
CA LEU A 100 -4.92 -9.74 5.11
C LEU A 100 -5.65 -11.06 4.86
N GLY A 101 -6.88 -11.19 5.38
CA GLY A 101 -7.73 -12.36 5.11
C GLY A 101 -8.02 -12.56 3.62
N LEU A 102 -8.35 -11.48 2.90
CA LEU A 102 -8.55 -11.49 1.46
C LEU A 102 -7.27 -11.88 0.70
N ALA A 103 -6.11 -11.33 1.08
CA ALA A 103 -4.85 -11.68 0.45
C ALA A 103 -4.55 -13.18 0.57
N PHE A 104 -4.68 -13.76 1.77
CA PHE A 104 -4.48 -15.19 1.95
C PHE A 104 -5.52 -16.05 1.21
N LEU A 105 -6.76 -15.56 1.10
CA LEU A 105 -7.80 -16.24 0.32
C LEU A 105 -7.47 -16.32 -1.17
N PHE A 106 -6.91 -15.25 -1.76
CA PHE A 106 -6.53 -15.22 -3.18
C PHE A 106 -5.16 -15.85 -3.47
N MET A 107 -4.34 -16.06 -2.44
CA MET A 107 -3.04 -16.71 -2.57
C MET A 107 -3.14 -18.23 -2.75
N GLY A 108 -4.23 -18.84 -2.25
CA GLY A 108 -4.52 -20.28 -2.37
C GLY A 108 -5.40 -20.63 -3.56
#